data_AF-A0A7X7WVL7-F1
#
_entry.id   AF-A0A7X7WVL7-F1
#
_cell.length_a   1.000
_cell.length_b   1.000
_cell.length_c   1.000
_cell.angle_alpha   90.00
_cell.angle_beta   90.00
_cell.angle_gamma   90.00
#
_symmetry.space_group_name_H-M   'P 1'
#
loop_
_entity.id
_entity.type
_entity.pdbx_description
1 polymer ?
#
loop_
_entity_poly.entity_id
_entity_poly.type
_entity_poly.pdbx_seq_one_letter_code
_entity_poly.pdbx_strand_id
1 'polypeptide(L)' 'MHLLMHLCCANCALYPVSKLRKDGHTVHGLWFNPNIHPLVEYRNRLGALEQLAALWNLPIEYRGEYGMVEFVRAVA' A
#
# COMPACT_ATOMS: atom_id res chain seq x y z
N MET A 1 -13.29 0.63 15.53
CA MET A 1 -11.92 0.12 15.74
C MET A 1 -10.93 0.95 14.93
N HIS A 2 -9.67 0.99 15.35
CA HIS A 2 -8.55 1.55 14.58
C HIS A 2 -7.81 0.41 13.90
N LEU A 3 -7.75 0.44 12.57
CA LEU A 3 -7.19 -0.65 11.77
C LEU A 3 -5.98 -0.14 11.00
N LEU A 4 -4.90 -0.93 11.01
CA LEU A 4 -3.78 -0.75 10.11
C LEU A 4 -3.92 -1.77 8.98
N MET A 5 -4.00 -1.28 7.74
CA MET A 5 -4.19 -2.10 6.55
C MET A 5 -2.91 -2.10 5.72
N HIS A 6 -2.37 -3.29 5.47
CA HIS A 6 -1.30 -3.48 4.51
C HIS A 6 -1.79 -3.25 3.08
N LEU A 7 -1.06 -2.43 2.32
CA LEU A 7 -1.40 -2.04 0.95
C LEU A 7 -0.19 -2.24 0.04
N CYS A 8 -0.35 -3.04 -1.02
CA CYS A 8 0.65 -3.22 -2.06
C CYS A 8 0.26 -2.59 -3.41
N CYS A 9 -0.97 -2.05 -3.53
CA CYS A 9 -1.45 -1.22 -4.64
C CYS A 9 -2.72 -0.46 -4.22
N ALA A 10 -3.12 0.54 -5.01
CA ALA A 10 -4.36 1.30 -4.79
C ALA A 10 -5.62 0.41 -4.76
N ASN A 11 -5.67 -0.61 -5.63
CA ASN A 11 -6.84 -1.49 -5.76
C ASN A 11 -7.11 -2.31 -4.49
N CYS A 12 -6.08 -2.62 -3.69
CA CYS A 12 -6.24 -3.27 -2.38
C CYS A 12 -7.06 -2.42 -1.40
N ALA A 13 -7.06 -1.09 -1.56
CA ALA A 13 -7.77 -0.20 -0.67
C ALA A 13 -9.23 0.05 -1.09
N LEU A 14 -9.56 -0.01 -2.40
CA LEU A 14 -10.82 0.47 -2.93
C LEU A 14 -12.06 -0.09 -2.19
N TYR A 15 -12.27 -1.40 -2.30
CA TYR A 15 -13.42 -2.04 -1.65
C TYR A 15 -13.25 -2.15 -0.13
N PRO A 16 -12.11 -2.65 0.40
CA PRO A 16 -11.97 -2.87 1.84
C PRO A 16 -12.06 -1.58 2.66
N VAL A 17 -11.37 -0.50 2.27
CA VAL A 17 -11.43 0.78 3.00
C VAL A 17 -12.84 1.35 2.94
N SER A 18 -13.50 1.28 1.77
CA SER A 18 -14.88 1.75 1.63
C SER A 18 -15.85 1.00 2.55
N LYS A 19 -15.74 -0.34 2.61
CA LYS A 19 -16.59 -1.17 3.46
C LYS A 19 -16.31 -0.93 4.95
N LEU A 20 -15.03 -0.93 5.35
CA LEU A 20 -14.62 -0.71 6.74
C LEU A 20 -15.03 0.68 7.25
N ARG A 21 -14.89 1.73 6.42
CA ARG A 21 -15.38 3.07 6.76
C ARG A 21 -16.90 3.11 6.92
N LYS A 22 -17.66 2.44 6.03
CA LYS A 22 -19.13 2.32 6.16
C LYS A 22 -19.55 1.60 7.44
N ASP A 23 -18.75 0.62 7.87
CA ASP A 23 -18.99 -0.12 9.11
C ASP A 23 -18.49 0.65 10.36
N GLY A 24 -18.10 1.92 10.22
CA GLY A 24 -17.70 2.80 11.33
C GLY A 24 -16.27 2.58 11.83
N HIS A 25 -15.41 1.93 11.04
CA HIS A 25 -14.00 1.75 11.37
C HIS A 25 -13.13 2.88 10.80
N THR A 26 -12.04 3.17 11.50
CA THR A 26 -10.98 4.04 10.99
C THR A 26 -9.86 3.19 10.44
N VAL A 27 -9.29 3.58 9.30
CA VAL A 27 -8.27 2.81 8.60
C VAL A 27 -7.07 3.70 8.32
N HIS A 28 -5.89 3.21 8.68
CA HIS A 28 -4.60 3.72 8.25
C HIS A 28 -3.96 2.70 7.32
N GLY A 29 -3.39 3.16 6.21
CA GLY A 29 -2.64 2.31 5.30
C GLY A 29 -1.19 2.11 5.74
N LEU A 30 -0.61 1.00 5.32
CA LEU A 30 0.82 0.72 5.37
C LEU A 30 1.26 0.30 3.97
N TRP A 31 2.04 1.14 3.31
CA TRP A 31 2.72 0.76 2.07
C TRP A 31 4.00 0.01 2.41
N PHE A 32 4.05 -1.28 2.08
CA PHE A 32 5.24 -2.12 2.25
C PHE A 32 5.13 -3.37 1.37
N ASN A 33 5.92 -3.51 0.31
CA ASN A 33 6.03 -4.80 -0.36
C ASN A 33 7.38 -4.89 -1.10
N PRO A 34 8.37 -5.57 -0.51
CA PRO A 34 9.71 -5.67 -1.09
C PRO A 34 9.75 -6.56 -2.33
N ASN A 35 8.67 -7.27 -2.65
CA ASN A 35 8.60 -8.22 -3.77
C ASN A 35 8.04 -7.60 -5.07
N ILE A 36 7.73 -6.30 -5.09
CA ILE A 36 7.22 -5.66 -6.30
C ILE A 36 8.38 -5.37 -7.24
N HIS A 37 8.50 -6.17 -8.29
CA HIS A 37 9.48 -6.00 -9.35
C HIS A 37 8.78 -6.04 -10.72
N PRO A 38 9.30 -5.33 -11.74
CA PRO A 38 10.46 -4.43 -11.71
C PRO A 38 10.16 -3.06 -11.07
N LEU A 39 11.17 -2.20 -10.91
CA LEU A 39 11.06 -0.88 -10.28
C LEU A 39 9.96 0.01 -10.90
N VAL A 40 9.71 -0.14 -12.20
CA VAL A 40 8.65 0.59 -12.91
C VAL A 40 7.28 0.25 -12.32
N GLU A 41 7.02 -1.03 -12.05
CA GLU A 41 5.75 -1.47 -11.45
C GLU A 41 5.61 -0.97 -10.00
N TYR A 42 6.71 -1.01 -9.22
CA TYR A 42 6.73 -0.44 -7.87
C TYR A 42 6.32 1.04 -7.88
N ARG A 43 6.92 1.83 -8.78
CA ARG A 43 6.62 3.26 -8.92
C ARG A 43 5.18 3.51 -9.38
N ASN A 44 4.69 2.74 -10.34
CA ASN A 44 3.31 2.87 -10.84
C ASN A 44 2.29 2.58 -9.72
N ARG A 45 2.50 1.52 -8.94
CA ARG A 45 1.62 1.17 -7.82
C ARG A 45 1.67 2.18 -6.69
N LEU A 46 2.86 2.66 -6.34
CA LEU A 46 3.04 3.70 -5.32
C LEU A 46 2.33 4.99 -5.75
N GLY A 47 2.57 5.47 -6.98
CA GLY A 47 1.93 6.68 -7.49
C GLY A 47 0.41 6.58 -7.54
N ALA A 48 -0.13 5.43 -7.96
CA ALA A 48 -1.57 5.20 -7.93
C ALA A 48 -2.14 5.21 -6.50
N LEU A 49 -1.40 4.66 -5.53
CA LEU A 49 -1.80 4.66 -4.12
C LEU A 49 -1.74 6.06 -3.52
N GLU A 50 -0.71 6.85 -3.82
CA GLU A 50 -0.60 8.26 -3.39
C GLU A 50 -1.75 9.10 -3.93
N GLN A 51 -2.12 8.92 -5.20
CA GLN A 51 -3.30 9.57 -5.79
C GLN A 51 -4.58 9.20 -5.05
N LEU A 52 -4.80 7.91 -4.78
CA LEU A 52 -5.95 7.45 -4.01
C LEU A 52 -5.94 8.04 -2.59
N ALA A 53 -4.78 8.05 -1.94
CA ALA A 53 -4.61 8.57 -0.59
C ALA A 53 -5.02 10.04 -0.49
N ALA A 54 -4.61 10.85 -1.47
CA ALA A 54 -5.00 12.25 -1.58
C ALA A 54 -6.51 12.41 -1.82
N LEU A 55 -7.08 11.66 -2.78
CA LEU A 55 -8.51 11.74 -3.11
C LEU A 55 -9.42 11.34 -1.94
N TRP A 56 -8.99 10.36 -1.14
CA TRP A 56 -9.83 9.75 -0.08
C TRP A 56 -9.47 10.22 1.32
N ASN A 57 -8.50 11.13 1.43
CA ASN A 57 -7.88 11.54 2.69
C ASN A 57 -7.54 10.32 3.56
N LEU A 58 -6.87 9.33 2.95
CA LEU A 58 -6.49 8.08 3.60
C LEU A 58 -5.07 8.25 4.16
N PRO A 59 -4.86 8.26 5.48
CA PRO A 59 -3.53 8.31 6.05
C PRO A 59 -2.78 7.01 5.73
N ILE A 60 -1.54 7.12 5.26
CA ILE A 60 -0.68 5.98 4.91
C ILE A 60 0.72 6.20 5.49
N GLU A 61 1.23 5.17 6.17
CA GLU A 61 2.64 5.04 6.51
C GLU A 61 3.39 4.42 5.32
N TYR A 62 4.41 5.10 4.80
CA TYR A 62 5.18 4.62 3.66
C TYR A 62 6.53 4.04 4.11
N ARG A 63 6.70 2.73 3.96
CA ARG A 63 8.01 2.06 4.09
C ARG A 63 8.60 1.88 2.69
N GLY A 64 9.34 2.90 2.23
CA GLY A 64 9.82 3.06 0.86
C GLY A 64 11.00 2.16 0.42
N GLU A 65 11.26 1.07 1.13
CA GLU A 65 12.32 0.13 0.80
C GLU A 65 11.92 -0.71 -0.41
N TYR A 66 12.60 -0.51 -1.55
CA TYR A 66 12.32 -1.24 -2.78
C TYR A 66 12.60 -2.76 -2.66
N GLY A 67 13.48 -3.17 -1.74
CA GLY A 67 13.67 -4.59 -1.38
C GLY A 67 14.47 -5.45 -2.36
N MET A 68 15.08 -4.85 -3.40
CA MET A 68 15.81 -5.60 -4.43
C MET A 68 16.96 -6.47 -3.88
N VAL A 69 17.72 -5.94 -2.92
CA VAL A 69 18.89 -6.64 -2.37
C VAL A 69 18.44 -7.89 -1.62
N GLU A 70 17.44 -7.73 -0.76
CA GLU A 70 16.85 -8.81 0.03
C GLU A 70 16.16 -9.83 -0.88
N PHE A 71 15.44 -9.37 -1.90
CA PHE A 71 14.81 -10.22 -2.90
C PHE A 71 15.82 -11.13 -3.60
N VAL A 72 16.92 -10.56 -4.13
CA VAL A 72 17.96 -11.36 -4.81
C VAL A 72 18.63 -12.34 -3.86
N ARG A 73 18.93 -11.93 -2.62
CA ARG A 73 19.51 -12.82 -1.61
C ARG A 73 18.61 -14.00 -1.28
N ALA A 74 17.29 -13.83 -1.31
CA ALA A 74 16.33 -14.86 -0.95
C ALA A 74 16.13 -15.94 -2.04
N VAL A 75 16.54 -15.67 -3.28
CA VAL A 75 16.32 -16.56 -4.43
C VAL A 75 17.60 -17.09 -5.07
N ALA A 76 18.77 -16.67 -4.56
CA ALA A 76 20.09 -17.11 -5.02
C ALA A 76 20.54 -18.43 -4.37
#